data_AF-A0A1G7YIZ5-F1
#
_entry.id   AF-A0A1G7YIZ5-F1
#
_cell.length_a   1.000
_cell.length_b   1.000
_cell.length_c   1.000
_cell.angle_alpha   90.00
_cell.angle_beta   90.00
_cell.angle_gamma   90.00
#
_symmetry.space_group_name_H-M   'P 1'
#
loop_
_entity.id
_entity.type
_entity.pdbx_description
1 polymer ?
#
loop_
_entity_poly.entity_id
_entity_poly.type
_entity_poly.pdbx_seq_one_letter_code
_entity_poly.pdbx_strand_id
1 'polypeptide(L)'
;MVRAMRLTSHEQERLLIHVAAGVARERRARGLLLNHPEATAVIASFLMEGARDGRTVAELMEAGRSVLGRADVMEGVPEMLDTVQIEATFPDGTKLVTVHRPIP
;
A
#
# COMPACT_ATOMS: atom_id res chain seq x y z
N MET A 1 14.60 27.62 3.53
CA MET A 1 14.32 27.10 2.17
C MET A 1 14.71 25.63 2.12
N VAL A 2 13.76 24.72 1.96
CA VAL A 2 14.07 23.33 1.61
C VAL A 2 14.57 23.37 0.15
N ARG A 3 15.78 22.89 -0.13
CA ARG A 3 16.23 22.69 -1.51
C ARG A 3 15.25 21.73 -2.18
N ALA A 4 14.86 22.02 -3.43
CA ALA A 4 13.96 21.15 -4.18
C ALA A 4 14.50 19.71 -4.16
N MET A 5 13.65 18.76 -3.71
CA MET A 5 13.96 17.34 -3.78
C MET A 5 14.06 16.95 -5.26
N ARG A 6 15.14 16.26 -5.64
CA ARG A 6 15.35 15.80 -7.03
C ARG A 6 14.63 14.48 -7.25
N LEU A 7 13.30 14.53 -7.27
CA LEU A 7 12.45 13.35 -7.42
C LEU A 7 12.42 12.91 -8.89
N THR A 8 12.76 11.65 -9.12
CA THR A 8 12.49 10.95 -10.38
C THR A 8 10.97 10.79 -10.57
N SER A 9 10.53 10.55 -11.80
CA SER A 9 9.10 10.28 -12.08
C SER A 9 8.56 9.11 -11.26
N HIS A 10 9.37 8.07 -11.09
CA HIS A 10 9.02 6.90 -10.28
C HIS A 10 8.85 7.23 -8.79
N GLU A 11 9.69 8.10 -8.23
CA GLU A 11 9.52 8.57 -6.85
C GLU A 11 8.27 9.46 -6.70
N GLN A 12 7.92 10.25 -7.72
CA GLN A 12 6.68 11.03 -7.72
C GLN A 12 5.44 10.13 -7.74
N GLU A 13 5.44 9.06 -8.55
CA GLU A 13 4.36 8.08 -8.57
C GLU A 13 4.15 7.41 -7.20
N ARG A 14 5.24 7.05 -6.50
CA ARG A 14 5.17 6.51 -5.14
C ARG A 14 4.57 7.51 -4.13
N LEU A 15 4.85 8.80 -4.28
CA LEU A 15 4.21 9.84 -3.47
C LEU A 15 2.70 9.92 -3.76
N LEU A 16 2.28 9.77 -5.02
CA LEU A 16 0.86 9.74 -5.36
C LEU A 16 0.14 8.55 -4.72
N ILE A 17 0.79 7.38 -4.62
CA ILE A 17 0.24 6.23 -3.88
C ILE A 17 0.06 6.58 -2.40
N HIS A 18 1.04 7.23 -1.76
CA HIS A 18 0.93 7.66 -0.37
C HIS A 18 -0.24 8.65 -0.17
N VAL A 19 -0.41 9.62 -1.09
CA VAL A 19 -1.53 10.57 -1.06
C VAL A 19 -2.87 9.85 -1.22
N ALA A 20 -2.99 8.93 -2.18
CA ALA A 20 -4.21 8.14 -2.37
C ALA A 20 -4.56 7.30 -1.13
N ALA A 21 -3.56 6.69 -0.49
CA ALA A 21 -3.72 5.95 0.75
C ALA A 21 -4.19 6.86 1.90
N GLY A 22 -3.67 8.09 1.99
CA GLY A 22 -4.12 9.10 2.96
C GLY A 22 -5.61 9.42 2.79
N VAL A 23 -6.03 9.75 1.57
CA VAL A 23 -7.44 10.01 1.25
C VAL A 23 -8.34 8.80 1.58
N ALA A 24 -7.89 7.58 1.27
CA ALA A 24 -8.59 6.35 1.59
C ALA A 24 -8.72 6.14 3.12
N ARG A 25 -7.65 6.35 3.89
CA ARG A 25 -7.68 6.26 5.36
C ARG A 25 -8.64 7.28 5.96
N GLU A 26 -8.67 8.51 5.46
CA GLU A 26 -9.65 9.53 5.89
C GLU A 26 -11.09 9.13 5.54
N ARG A 27 -11.33 8.47 4.41
CA ARG A 27 -12.64 7.92 4.03
C ARG A 27 -13.09 6.82 4.98
N ARG A 28 -12.21 5.86 5.28
CA ARG A 28 -12.49 4.80 6.24
C ARG A 28 -12.72 5.33 7.65
N ALA A 29 -11.93 6.32 8.09
CA ALA A 29 -12.06 6.93 9.41
C ALA A 29 -13.42 7.60 9.66
N ARG A 30 -14.13 8.02 8.60
CA ARG A 30 -15.51 8.56 8.67
C ARG A 30 -16.59 7.51 8.34
N GLY A 31 -16.24 6.23 8.33
CA GLY A 31 -17.19 5.11 8.23
C GLY A 31 -17.49 4.62 6.82
N LEU A 32 -16.74 5.03 5.79
CA LEU A 32 -16.91 4.51 4.44
C LEU A 32 -16.16 3.20 4.25
N LEU A 33 -16.81 2.23 3.60
CA LEU A 33 -16.15 1.06 3.05
C LEU A 33 -15.29 1.46 1.86
N LEU A 34 -14.06 0.93 1.80
CA LEU A 34 -13.13 1.25 0.73
C LEU A 34 -13.51 0.53 -0.57
N ASN A 35 -13.38 1.23 -1.69
CA ASN A 35 -13.45 0.61 -3.02
C ASN A 35 -12.10 -0.02 -3.42
N HIS A 36 -12.06 -0.64 -4.60
CA HIS A 36 -10.88 -1.33 -5.11
C HIS A 36 -9.59 -0.47 -5.13
N PRO A 37 -9.52 0.69 -5.82
CA PRO A 37 -8.29 1.49 -5.84
C PRO A 37 -7.88 2.03 -4.47
N GLU A 38 -8.83 2.31 -3.57
CA GLU A 38 -8.54 2.74 -2.21
C GLU A 38 -7.89 1.62 -1.39
N ALA A 39 -8.43 0.39 -1.47
CA ALA A 39 -7.85 -0.77 -0.80
C ALA A 39 -6.42 -1.04 -1.31
N THR A 40 -6.23 -1.03 -2.64
CA THR A 40 -4.90 -1.17 -3.26
C THR A 40 -3.92 -0.12 -2.76
N ALA A 41 -4.33 1.15 -2.72
CA ALA A 41 -3.46 2.24 -2.25
C ALA A 41 -3.07 2.08 -0.78
N VAL A 42 -4.01 1.71 0.10
CA VAL A 42 -3.74 1.50 1.53
C VAL A 42 -2.74 0.38 1.74
N ILE A 43 -2.91 -0.76 1.07
CA ILE A 43 -2.00 -1.91 1.17
C ILE A 43 -0.64 -1.54 0.56
N ALA A 44 -0.59 -0.95 -0.63
CA ALA A 44 0.67 -0.55 -1.26
C ALA A 44 1.47 0.44 -0.40
N SER A 45 0.79 1.44 0.18
CA SER A 45 1.41 2.37 1.13
C SER A 45 1.96 1.64 2.36
N PHE A 46 1.22 0.70 2.94
CA PHE A 46 1.71 -0.09 4.08
C PHE A 46 2.99 -0.86 3.74
N LEU A 47 3.08 -1.46 2.55
CA LEU A 47 4.26 -2.19 2.11
C LEU A 47 5.47 -1.26 1.91
N MET A 48 5.26 -0.08 1.33
CA MET A 48 6.33 0.91 1.14
C MET A 48 6.88 1.41 2.48
N GLU A 49 6.01 1.75 3.43
CA GLU A 49 6.44 2.18 4.78
C GLU A 49 7.13 1.03 5.54
N GLY A 50 6.60 -0.19 5.44
CA GLY A 50 7.24 -1.35 6.06
C GLY A 50 8.63 -1.66 5.51
N ALA A 51 8.84 -1.48 4.19
CA ALA A 51 10.17 -1.58 3.61
C ALA A 51 11.10 -0.47 4.13
N ARG A 52 10.56 0.75 4.29
CA ARG A 52 11.29 1.89 4.87
C ARG A 52 11.68 1.66 6.33
N ASP A 53 10.84 0.96 7.10
CA ASP A 53 11.09 0.53 8.48
C ASP A 53 12.13 -0.60 8.58
N GLY A 54 12.56 -1.17 7.45
CA GLY A 54 13.56 -2.23 7.40
C GLY A 54 13.00 -3.64 7.62
N ARG A 55 11.69 -3.82 7.51
CA ARG A 55 11.06 -5.15 7.51
C ARG A 55 11.53 -5.96 6.30
N THR A 56 11.53 -7.28 6.40
CA THR A 56 11.91 -8.13 5.28
C THR A 56 10.78 -8.26 4.26
N VAL A 57 11.12 -8.62 3.01
CA VAL A 57 10.11 -8.93 1.97
C VAL A 57 9.12 -9.99 2.47
N ALA A 58 9.61 -11.07 3.09
CA ALA A 58 8.77 -12.15 3.60
C ALA A 58 7.78 -11.69 4.68
N GLU A 59 8.24 -10.84 5.62
CA GLU A 59 7.36 -10.26 6.65
C GLU A 59 6.26 -9.38 6.05
N LEU A 60 6.57 -8.64 4.99
CA LEU A 60 5.61 -7.78 4.32
C LEU A 60 4.62 -8.56 3.46
N MET A 61 5.05 -9.65 2.85
CA MET A 61 4.16 -10.57 2.13
C MET A 61 3.05 -11.10 3.05
N GLU A 62 3.39 -11.47 4.28
CA GLU A 62 2.41 -11.96 5.26
C GLU A 62 1.60 -10.81 5.86
N ALA A 63 2.26 -9.78 6.39
CA ALA A 63 1.55 -8.69 7.07
C ALA A 63 0.68 -7.84 6.15
N GLY A 64 0.96 -7.83 4.85
CA GLY A 64 0.08 -7.20 3.85
C GLY A 64 -1.34 -7.79 3.85
N ARG A 65 -1.51 -9.04 4.29
CA ARG A 65 -2.82 -9.73 4.37
C ARG A 65 -3.65 -9.38 5.59
N SER A 66 -3.07 -8.65 6.55
CA SER A 66 -3.76 -8.22 7.78
C SER A 66 -4.05 -6.72 7.81
N VAL A 67 -3.79 -6.00 6.71
CA VAL A 67 -3.96 -4.53 6.66
C VAL A 67 -5.44 -4.14 6.59
N LEU A 68 -6.22 -4.89 5.82
CA LEU A 68 -7.66 -4.69 5.63
C LEU A 68 -8.37 -6.03 5.73
N GLY A 69 -9.51 -6.03 6.41
CA GLY A 69 -10.45 -7.14 6.40
C GLY A 69 -11.62 -6.87 5.45
N ARG A 70 -12.47 -7.89 5.24
CA ARG A 70 -13.70 -7.78 4.42
C ARG A 70 -14.65 -6.68 4.92
N ALA A 71 -14.67 -6.41 6.22
CA ALA A 71 -15.47 -5.35 6.82
C ALA A 71 -14.97 -3.93 6.51
N ASP A 72 -13.78 -3.78 5.93
CA ASP A 72 -13.18 -2.49 5.60
C ASP A 72 -13.45 -2.05 4.16
N VAL A 73 -13.98 -2.96 3.34
CA VAL A 73 -14.10 -2.78 1.88
C VAL A 73 -15.50 -3.07 1.39
N MET A 74 -15.83 -2.54 0.21
CA MET A 74 -17.10 -2.81 -0.45
C MET A 74 -17.21 -4.29 -0.86
N GLU A 75 -18.45 -4.77 -1.03
CA GLU A 75 -18.72 -6.11 -1.56
C GLU A 75 -18.01 -6.34 -2.91
N GLY A 76 -17.43 -7.54 -3.08
CA GLY A 76 -16.70 -7.93 -4.29
C GLY A 76 -15.25 -7.44 -4.37
N VAL A 77 -14.85 -6.46 -3.56
CA VAL A 77 -13.46 -5.97 -3.55
C VAL A 77 -12.44 -7.07 -3.18
N PRO A 78 -12.66 -7.93 -2.17
CA PRO A 78 -11.72 -9.00 -1.83
C PRO A 78 -11.47 -9.96 -2.99
N GLU A 79 -12.50 -10.25 -3.79
CA GLU A 79 -12.44 -11.14 -4.95
C GLU A 79 -11.82 -10.47 -6.18
N MET A 80 -11.95 -9.15 -6.31
CA MET A 80 -11.33 -8.40 -7.41
C MET A 80 -9.83 -8.17 -7.20
N LEU A 81 -9.38 -8.10 -5.94
CA LEU A 81 -8.00 -7.77 -5.59
C LEU A 81 -7.17 -9.04 -5.35
N ASP A 82 -6.85 -9.76 -6.43
CA ASP A 82 -6.07 -11.01 -6.35
C ASP A 82 -4.67 -10.81 -5.78
N THR A 83 -4.02 -9.71 -6.17
CA THR A 83 -2.66 -9.38 -5.73
C THR A 83 -2.46 -7.87 -5.59
N VAL A 84 -1.59 -7.49 -4.67
CA VAL A 84 -0.97 -6.16 -4.65
C VAL A 84 0.52 -6.34 -4.81
N GLN A 85 1.10 -5.68 -5.82
CA GLN A 85 2.52 -5.70 -6.12
C GLN A 85 3.09 -4.29 -6.02
N ILE A 86 4.22 -4.14 -5.33
CA ILE A 86 4.92 -2.86 -5.25
C ILE A 86 6.43 -3.08 -5.21
N GLU A 87 7.16 -2.27 -5.96
CA GLU A 87 8.60 -2.14 -5.75
C GLU A 87 8.85 -1.14 -4.63
N ALA A 88 9.52 -1.58 -3.57
CA ALA A 88 9.88 -0.74 -2.44
C ALA A 88 11.39 -0.77 -2.21
N THR A 89 11.92 0.31 -1.63
CA THR A 89 13.36 0.45 -1.36
C THR A 89 13.64 0.01 0.08
N PHE A 90 14.28 -1.14 0.22
CA PHE A 90 14.72 -1.73 1.49
C PHE A 90 16.14 -1.25 1.84
N PRO A 91 16.62 -1.49 3.07
CA PRO A 91 18.01 -1.20 3.45
C PRO A 91 19.06 -1.82 2.52
N ASP A 92 18.73 -2.94 1.88
CA ASP A 92 19.61 -3.68 0.97
C ASP A 92 19.25 -3.54 -0.52
N GLY A 93 18.40 -2.56 -0.86
CA GLY A 93 18.07 -2.19 -2.24
C GLY A 93 16.59 -2.31 -2.59
N THR A 94 16.26 -2.00 -3.84
CA THR A 94 14.88 -2.07 -4.33
C THR A 94 14.48 -3.51 -4.61
N LYS A 95 13.31 -3.93 -4.11
CA LYS A 95 12.76 -5.28 -4.29
C LYS A 95 11.26 -5.21 -4.57
N LEU A 96 10.77 -6.18 -5.34
CA LEU A 96 9.35 -6.39 -5.57
C LEU A 96 8.75 -7.17 -4.39
N VAL A 97 7.68 -6.62 -3.79
CA VAL A 97 6.85 -7.32 -2.81
C VAL A 97 5.53 -7.68 -3.48
N THR A 98 5.12 -8.94 -3.37
CA THR A 98 3.83 -9.42 -3.89
C THR A 98 3.02 -9.98 -2.73
N VAL A 99 1.86 -9.39 -2.47
CA VAL A 99 0.89 -9.92 -1.51
C VAL A 99 -0.24 -10.56 -2.29
N HIS A 100 -0.40 -11.88 -2.14
CA HIS A 100 -1.51 -12.63 -2.73
C HIS A 100 -2.72 -12.65 -1.80
N ARG A 101 -3.91 -12.42 -2.35
CA ARG A 101 -5.18 -12.33 -1.61
C ARG A 101 -5.01 -11.49 -0.34
N PRO A 102 -4.70 -10.19 -0.48
CA PRO A 102 -4.39 -9.30 0.63
C PRO A 102 -5.61 -9.03 1.54
N ILE A 103 -6.82 -9.39 1.10
CA ILE A 103 -8.04 -9.31 1.89
C ILE A 103 -8.65 -10.73 1.94
N PRO A 104 -8.34 -11.53 2.97
CA PRO A 104 -8.80 -12.91 3.08
C PRO A 104 -10.33 -13.03 3.25
#